data_AF-A0A9W4T3T3-F1
#
_entry.id   AF-A0A9W4T3T3-F1
#
_cell.length_a   1.000
_cell.length_b   1.000
_cell.length_c   1.000
_cell.angle_alpha   90.00
_cell.angle_beta   90.00
_cell.angle_gamma   90.00
#
_symmetry.space_group_name_H-M   'P 1'
#
loop_
_entity.id
_entity.type
_entity.pdbx_description
1 polymer ?
#
loop_
_entity_poly.entity_id
_entity_poly.type
_entity_poly.pdbx_seq_one_letter_code
_entity_poly.pdbx_strand_id
1 'polypeptide(L)' 'EQCSTKTVLILSTEHERSNFTVVLSCMANESKLPPVIIFKLVNVSREEFSDSVIVHANSQGWMNKNEMFW' A
#
# COMPACT_ATOMS: atom_id res chain seq x y z
N GLU A 1 19.58 17.12 11.00
CA GLU A 1 19.20 15.85 10.32
C GLU A 1 17.78 15.49 10.69
N GLN A 2 16.83 15.56 9.76
CA GLN A 2 15.54 14.88 9.97
C GLN A 2 15.77 13.39 9.73
N CYS A 3 15.81 12.60 10.80
CA CYS A 3 15.90 11.16 10.68
C CYS A 3 14.58 10.66 10.07
N SER A 4 14.60 10.43 8.76
CA SER A 4 13.45 9.91 8.04
C SER A 4 13.09 8.54 8.62
N THR A 5 11.87 8.38 9.13
CA THR A 5 11.39 7.13 9.73
C THR A 5 11.62 5.97 8.76
N LYS A 6 12.46 5.00 9.13
CA LYS A 6 12.84 3.84 8.29
C LYS A 6 11.85 2.68 8.41
N THR A 7 10.87 2.81 9.30
CA THR A 7 9.99 1.73 9.71
C THR A 7 8.55 2.10 9.37
N VAL A 8 7.87 1.23 8.65
CA VAL A 8 6.42 1.29 8.46
C VAL A 8 5.80 0.23 9.35
N LEU A 9 4.96 0.65 10.29
CA LEU A 9 4.21 -0.27 11.13
C LEU A 9 3.00 -0.74 10.34
N ILE A 10 2.90 -2.05 10.12
CA ILE A 10 1.73 -2.67 9.51
C ILE A 10 0.97 -3.37 10.63
N LEU A 11 -0.23 -2.88 10.92
CA LEU A 11 -1.18 -3.52 11.84
C LEU A 11 -2.22 -4.24 10.98
N SER A 12 -2.10 -5.56 10.84
CA SER A 12 -3.15 -6.38 10.24
C SER A 12 -4.12 -6.81 11.34
N THR A 13 -5.42 -6.68 11.08
CA THR A 13 -6.39 -7.50 11.80
C THR A 13 -6.16 -8.95 11.40
N GLU A 14 -6.16 -9.89 12.35
CA GLU A 14 -5.96 -11.34 12.13
C GLU A 14 -7.16 -11.96 11.39
N HIS A 15 -7.56 -11.34 10.28
CA HIS A 15 -8.64 -11.77 9.42
C HIS A 15 -8.01 -12.37 8.16
N GLU A 16 -7.70 -13.66 8.25
CA GLU A 16 -7.01 -14.44 7.20
C GLU A 16 -7.69 -14.35 5.81
N ARG A 17 -8.97 -13.98 5.76
CA ARG A 17 -9.74 -13.83 4.51
C ARG A 17 -9.51 -12.52 3.76
N SER A 18 -8.92 -11.49 4.40
CA SER A 18 -8.64 -10.20 3.76
C SER A 18 -7.16 -10.05 3.44
N ASN A 19 -6.68 -10.81 2.46
CA ASN A 19 -5.30 -10.67 1.98
C ASN A 19 -5.17 -9.40 1.13
N PHE A 20 -4.27 -8.50 1.52
CA PHE A 20 -3.89 -7.33 0.75
C PHE A 20 -2.37 -7.19 0.71
N THR A 21 -1.88 -6.53 -0.34
CA THR A 21 -0.46 -6.26 -0.53
C THR A 21 -0.19 -4.79 -0.22
N VAL A 22 0.83 -4.50 0.60
CA VAL A 22 1.32 -3.14 0.84
C VAL A 22 2.61 -2.94 0.07
N VAL A 23 2.65 -1.93 -0.79
CA VAL A 23 3.84 -1.51 -1.53
C VAL A 23 4.41 -0.25 -0.89
N LEU A 24 5.68 -0.32 -0.52
CA LEU A 24 6.45 0.82 -0.03
C LEU A 24 7.53 1.13 -1.05
N SER A 25 7.52 2.35 -1.58
CA SER A 25 8.43 2.76 -2.65
C SER A 25 9.14 4.07 -2.32
N CYS A 26 10.36 4.20 -2.83
CA CYS A 26 11.14 5.42 -2.81
C CYS A 26 11.77 5.67 -4.18
N MET A 27 11.95 6.94 -4.50
CA MET A 27 12.66 7.37 -5.69
C MET A 27 14.17 7.37 -5.44
N ALA A 28 14.96 7.34 -6.52
CA ALA A 28 16.43 7.39 -6.44
C ALA A 28 16.97 8.68 -5.79
N ASN A 29 16.16 9.75 -5.73
CA ASN A 29 16.47 10.99 -5.02
C ASN A 29 16.05 10.95 -3.53
N GLU A 30 15.84 9.75 -2.98
CA GLU A 30 15.42 9.49 -1.60
C GLU A 30 14.03 10.03 -1.21
N SER A 31 13.26 10.53 -2.19
CA SER A 31 11.87 10.94 -1.95
C SER A 31 11.00 9.70 -1.76
N LYS A 32 10.25 9.67 -0.66
CA LYS A 32 9.29 8.61 -0.38
C LYS A 32 8.03 8.85 -1.21
N LEU A 33 7.57 7.80 -1.87
CA LEU A 33 6.26 7.81 -2.52
C LEU A 33 5.19 7.40 -1.49
N PRO A 34 3.92 7.80 -1.72
CA PRO A 34 2.83 7.31 -0.90
C PRO A 34 2.80 5.77 -0.88
N PRO A 35 2.55 5.13 0.27
CA PRO A 35 2.30 3.70 0.32
C PRO A 35 1.06 3.34 -0.51
N VAL A 36 1.11 2.19 -1.18
CA VAL A 36 -0.01 1.67 -1.99
C VAL A 36 -0.52 0.38 -1.36
N ILE A 37 -1.84 0.30 -1.11
CA ILE A 37 -2.52 -0.90 -0.67
C ILE A 37 -3.26 -1.50 -1.86
N ILE A 38 -2.98 -2.78 -2.17
CA ILE A 38 -3.58 -3.51 -3.28
C ILE A 38 -4.42 -4.67 -2.74
N PHE A 39 -5.73 -4.59 -2.93
CA PHE A 39 -6.67 -5.67 -2.64
C PHE A 39 -6.75 -6.65 -3.82
N LYS A 40 -6.70 -7.96 -3.53
CA LYS A 40 -6.81 -9.05 -4.54
C LYS A 40 -8.21 -9.22 -5.12
N LEU A 41 -9.22 -8.60 -4.51
CA LEU A 41 -10.61 -8.68 -4.93
C LEU A 41 -11.14 -7.29 -5.30
N VAL A 42 -12.16 -7.24 -6.17
CA VAL A 42 -12.90 -6.02 -6.51
C VAL A 42 -13.56 -5.33 -5.31
N ASN A 43 -13.66 -6.01 -4.16
CA ASN A 43 -14.16 -5.43 -2.93
C ASN A 43 -12.98 -4.87 -2.11
N VAL A 44 -12.75 -3.57 -2.24
CA VAL A 44 -12.00 -2.79 -1.25
C VAL A 44 -12.78 -2.83 0.07
N SER A 45 -12.12 -3.08 1.21
CA SER A 45 -12.80 -3.01 2.51
C SER A 45 -13.39 -1.61 2.69
N ARG A 46 -14.54 -1.50 3.34
CA ARG A 46 -15.18 -0.20 3.65
C ARG A 46 -14.51 0.53 4.81
N GLU A 47 -13.31 0.11 5.20
CA GLU A 47 -12.57 0.78 6.26
C GLU A 47 -12.06 2.13 5.77
N GLU A 48 -11.96 3.07 6.70
CA GLU A 48 -11.34 4.36 6.42
C GLU A 48 -9.82 4.19 6.44
N PHE A 49 -9.20 4.51 5.31
CA PHE A 49 -7.75 4.58 5.17
C PHE A 49 -7.31 6.04 5.30
N SER A 50 -6.09 6.27 5.80
CA SER A 50 -5.51 7.61 5.83
C SER A 50 -5.35 8.19 4.42
N ASP A 51 -5.64 9.49 4.25
CA ASP A 51 -5.49 10.21 2.96
C ASP A 51 -4.08 10.14 2.36
N SER A 52 -3.08 9.82 3.18
CA SER A 52 -1.69 9.63 2.75
C SER A 52 -1.41 8.28 2.07
N VAL A 53 -2.43 7.42 1.92
CA VAL A 53 -2.31 6.07 1.37
C VAL A 53 -3.15 5.95 0.12
N ILE A 54 -2.58 5.36 -0.93
CA ILE A 54 -3.32 5.06 -2.15
C ILE A 54 -3.92 3.66 -2.00
N VAL A 55 -5.23 3.53 -2.16
CA VAL A 55 -5.94 2.25 -2.07
C VAL A 55 -6.44 1.85 -3.45
N HIS A 56 -6.08 0.64 -3.87
CA HIS A 56 -6.40 0.11 -5.18
C HIS A 56 -6.88 -1.34 -5.11
N ALA A 57 -7.71 -1.75 -6.06
CA ALA A 57 -8.16 -3.13 -6.22
C ALA A 57 -7.66 -3.69 -7.56
N ASN A 58 -6.94 -4.81 -7.48
CA ASN A 58 -6.43 -5.54 -8.65
C ASN A 58 -6.81 -7.02 -8.47
N SER A 59 -7.42 -7.63 -9.49
CA SER A 59 -7.84 -9.05 -9.48
C SER A 59 -6.70 -10.04 -9.21
N GLN A 60 -5.45 -9.63 -9.46
CA GLN A 60 -4.28 -10.44 -9.20
C GLN A 60 -3.70 -10.22 -7.79
N GLY A 61 -3.96 -9.07 -7.14
CA GLY A 61 -3.61 -8.80 -5.75
C GLY A 61 -2.15 -8.45 -5.43
N TRP A 62 -1.40 -8.02 -6.44
CA TRP A 62 0.03 -7.71 -6.39
C TRP A 62 0.33 -6.56 -7.37
N MET A 63 1.47 -5.88 -7.18
CA MET A 63 1.84 -4.74 -8.02
C MET A 63 2.29 -5.19 -9.41
N ASN A 64 1.71 -4.60 -10.46
CA ASN A 64 2.17 -4.72 -11.84
C ASN A 64 2.60 -3.36 -12.42
N LYS A 65 3.04 -3.37 -13.68
CA LYS A 65 3.54 -2.17 -14.37
C LYS A 65 2.51 -1.03 -14.46
N ASN A 66 1.22 -1.34 -14.56
CA ASN A 66 0.16 -0.34 -14.59
C ASN A 66 -0.04 0.30 -13.21
N GLU A 67 0.17 -0.46 -12.12
CA GLU A 67 0.10 0.09 -10.76
C GLU A 67 1.39 0.81 -10.33
N MET A 68 2.51 0.64 -11.05
CA MET A 68 3.77 1.36 -10.79
C MET A 68 3.75 2.86 -11.11
N PHE A 69 2.74 3.35 -11.84
CA PHE A 69 2.66 4.76 -12.24
C PHE A 69 1.82 5.63 -11.29
N TRP A 70 1.38 5.09 -10.16
CA TRP A 70 0.61 5.80 -9.13
C TRP A 70 1.48 6.28 -7.97
#